data_AF-A0A662AGE9-F1
#
_entry.id   AF-A0A662AGE9-F1
#
_cell.length_a   1.000
_cell.length_b   1.000
_cell.length_c   1.000
_cell.angle_alpha   90.00
_cell.angle_beta   90.00
_cell.angle_gamma   90.00
#
_symmetry.space_group_name_H-M   'P 1'
#
loop_
_entity.id
_entity.type
_entity.pdbx_description
1 polymer ?
#
loop_
_entity_poly.entity_id
_entity_poly.type
_entity_poly.pdbx_seq_one_letter_code
_entity_poly.pdbx_strand_id
1 'polypeptide(L)' 'IQAIINKIIADTGASSMKDMGKVMGMASKQLAGKADNKIVSNIVRTLLG' A
#
# COMPACT_ATOMS: atom_id res chain seq x y z
N ILE A 1 1.08 -6.56 8.25
CA ILE A 1 1.02 -5.98 6.87
C ILE A 1 0.30 -4.63 6.88
N GLN A 2 -0.89 -4.49 7.45
CA GLN A 2 -1.61 -3.21 7.55
C GLN A 2 -0.78 -2.05 8.13
N ALA A 3 -0.04 -2.27 9.23
CA ALA A 3 0.81 -1.22 9.81
C ALA A 3 1.90 -0.70 8.85
N ILE A 4 2.46 -1.59 8.02
CA ILE A 4 3.44 -1.22 6.99
C ILE A 4 2.76 -0.37 5.92
N ILE A 5 1.57 -0.78 5.46
CA ILE A 5 0.82 -0.04 4.45
C ILE A 5 0.39 1.34 4.99
N ASN A 6 -0.08 1.44 6.23
CA ASN A 6 -0.39 2.73 6.87
C ASN A 6 0.84 3.64 6.93
N LYS A 7 2.01 3.09 7.27
CA LYS A 7 3.25 3.85 7.26
C LYS A 7 3.58 4.35 5.84
N ILE A 8 3.46 3.50 4.83
CA ILE A 8 3.68 3.89 3.43
C ILE A 8 2.68 4.97 3.01
N ILE A 9 1.40 4.87 3.39
CA ILE A 9 0.38 5.89 3.10
C ILE A 9 0.77 7.22 3.74
N ALA A 10 1.19 7.21 5.01
CA ALA A 10 1.68 8.41 5.69
C ALA A 10 2.94 8.99 5.01
N ASP A 11 3.93 8.15 4.68
CA ASP A 11 5.19 8.55 4.05
C ASP A 11 4.96 9.08 2.61
N THR A 12 3.94 8.56 1.91
CA THR A 12 3.58 9.03 0.56
C THR A 12 2.74 10.30 0.55
N GLY A 13 2.08 10.61 1.67
CA GLY A 13 0.99 11.57 1.72
C GLY A 13 -0.24 11.11 0.92
N ALA A 14 -0.39 9.79 0.68
CA ALA A 14 -1.52 9.26 -0.06
C ALA A 14 -2.82 9.46 0.72
N SER A 15 -3.84 9.98 0.06
CA SER A 15 -5.13 10.25 0.69
C SER A 15 -6.31 9.77 -0.16
N SER A 16 -6.06 9.25 -1.34
CA SER A 16 -7.12 8.78 -2.25
C SER A 16 -6.68 7.61 -3.11
N MET A 17 -7.64 6.95 -3.74
CA MET A 17 -7.39 5.91 -4.75
C MET A 17 -6.49 6.36 -5.93
N LYS A 18 -6.35 7.68 -6.18
CA LYS A 18 -5.41 8.20 -7.19
C LYS A 18 -3.96 7.92 -6.82
N ASP A 19 -3.67 7.86 -5.52
CA ASP A 19 -2.34 7.61 -4.97
C ASP A 19 -2.02 6.12 -4.86
N MET A 20 -3.00 5.25 -5.15
CA MET A 20 -2.86 3.80 -5.02
C MET A 20 -1.68 3.27 -5.83
N GLY A 21 -1.40 3.79 -7.03
CA GLY A 21 -0.24 3.38 -7.81
C GLY A 21 1.09 3.66 -7.10
N LYS A 22 1.20 4.80 -6.41
CA LYS A 22 2.38 5.20 -5.63
C LYS A 22 2.55 4.32 -4.39
N VAL A 23 1.46 4.11 -3.64
CA VAL A 23 1.45 3.25 -2.44
C VAL A 23 1.76 1.80 -2.80
N MET A 24 1.14 1.27 -3.87
CA MET A 24 1.42 -0.07 -4.37
C MET A 24 2.86 -0.24 -4.83
N GLY A 25 3.45 0.75 -5.52
CA GLY A 25 4.85 0.71 -5.94
C GLY A 25 5.82 0.59 -4.76
N MET A 26 5.59 1.36 -3.69
CA MET A 26 6.41 1.25 -2.48
C MET A 26 6.12 0.00 -1.66
N ALA A 27 4.85 -0.39 -1.51
CA ALA A 27 4.46 -1.58 -0.79
C ALA A 27 5.02 -2.84 -1.45
N SER A 28 4.93 -2.96 -2.78
CA SER A 28 5.52 -4.07 -3.52
C SER A 28 7.03 -4.14 -3.37
N LYS A 29 7.75 -3.01 -3.30
CA LYS A 29 9.20 -3.01 -3.04
C LYS A 29 9.52 -3.45 -1.60
N GLN A 30 8.78 -2.96 -0.62
CA GLN A 30 9.04 -3.25 0.79
C GLN A 30 8.59 -4.65 1.22
N LEU A 31 7.57 -5.18 0.54
CA LEU A 31 6.95 -6.48 0.81
C LEU A 31 7.28 -7.53 -0.27
N ALA A 32 8.19 -7.24 -1.20
CA ALA A 32 8.65 -8.19 -2.21
C ALA A 32 9.10 -9.50 -1.55
N GLY A 33 8.49 -10.62 -1.94
CA GLY A 33 8.79 -11.95 -1.38
C GLY A 33 8.34 -12.15 0.09
N LYS A 34 7.68 -11.17 0.70
CA LYS A 34 7.18 -11.22 2.10
C LYS A 34 5.66 -11.21 2.20
N ALA A 35 4.95 -10.72 1.18
CA ALA A 35 3.49 -10.72 1.13
C ALA A 35 2.99 -10.90 -0.29
N ASP A 36 1.81 -11.50 -0.41
CA ASP A 36 1.10 -11.65 -1.67
C ASP A 36 0.61 -10.30 -2.21
N ASN A 37 0.93 -9.98 -3.46
CA ASN A 37 0.53 -8.70 -4.08
C ASN A 37 -0.99 -8.50 -4.09
N LYS A 38 -1.76 -9.59 -4.15
CA LYS A 38 -3.22 -9.57 -4.08
C LYS A 38 -3.71 -9.08 -2.70
N ILE A 39 -3.08 -9.54 -1.62
CA ILE A 39 -3.40 -9.12 -0.25
C ILE A 39 -3.04 -7.65 -0.06
N VAL A 40 -1.86 -7.23 -0.52
CA VAL A 40 -1.42 -5.83 -0.44
C VAL A 40 -2.40 -4.91 -1.18
N SER A 41 -2.79 -5.26 -2.41
CA SER A 41 -3.74 -4.49 -3.22
C SER A 41 -5.09 -4.33 -2.54
N ASN A 42 -5.63 -5.41 -1.95
CA ASN A 42 -6.88 -5.36 -1.21
C ASN A 42 -6.79 -4.42 -0.01
N ILE A 43 -5.72 -4.51 0.78
CA ILE A 43 -5.55 -3.66 1.98
C ILE A 43 -5.40 -2.18 1.57
N VAL A 44 -4.58 -1.87 0.57
CA VAL A 44 -4.40 -0.49 0.09
C VAL A 44 -5.74 0.07 -0.39
N ARG A 45 -6.51 -0.71 -1.15
CA ARG A 45 -7.85 -0.32 -1.61
C ARG A 45 -8.82 -0.08 -0.46
N THR A 46 -8.78 -0.88 0.60
CA THR A 46 -9.61 -0.65 1.79
C THR A 46 -9.21 0.60 2.56
N LEU A 47 -7.93 1.00 2.52
CA LEU A 47 -7.43 2.16 3.26
C LEU A 47 -7.55 3.49 2.51
N LEU A 48 -7.50 3.46 1.17
CA LEU A 48 -7.59 4.65 0.29
C LEU A 48 -8.96 4.81 -0.38
N GLY A 49 -9.82 3.81 -0.25
CA GLY A 49 -11.14 3.71 -0.87
C GLY A 49 -12.21 4.52 -0.16
#